data_AF-A0A850KCY8-F1
#
_entry.id   AF-A0A850KCY8-F1
#
_cell.length_a   1.000
_cell.length_b   1.000
_cell.length_c   1.000
_cell.angle_alpha   90.00
_cell.angle_beta   90.00
_cell.angle_gamma   90.00
#
_symmetry.space_group_name_H-M   'P 1'
#
loop_
_entity.id
_entity.type
_entity.pdbx_description
1 polymer ?
#
loop_
_entity_poly.entity_id
_entity_poly.type
_entity_poly.pdbx_seq_one_letter_code
_entity_poly.pdbx_strand_id
1 'polypeptide(L)'
;MFSSFRERIQARKVPLLTDLSRSTYADYLKPMVLLSLYTGMRRGEVFNLKWTDINFERHLLTVQGGGAKSGKTRHIPLNDNALQLLKDWQAQCNRSIELVFTNKDGQKFDHIKTSWKGVLKKAEIRDFRWHDLRHTFASWLVMESVDLNTVRELLGHSELQMTLRYAHLAPEHKAQAVGRLSF
;
A
#
# COMPACT_ATOMS: atom_id res chain seq x y z
N MET A 1 32.04 29.91 11.99
CA MET A 1 31.81 29.11 13.21
C MET A 1 30.46 28.41 13.04
N PHE A 2 30.48 27.08 12.91
CA PHE A 2 29.31 26.27 12.56
C PHE A 2 28.32 26.22 13.71
N SER A 3 27.37 27.15 13.74
CA SER A 3 26.19 27.06 14.61
C SER A 3 25.43 25.80 14.24
N SER A 4 25.31 24.88 15.20
CA SER A 4 24.70 23.57 14.95
C SER A 4 23.25 23.76 14.51
N PHE A 5 22.76 22.88 13.63
CA PHE A 5 21.36 22.90 13.16
C PHE A 5 20.35 23.00 14.32
N ARG A 6 20.68 22.44 15.50
CA ARG A 6 19.88 22.52 16.72
C ARG A 6 19.73 23.94 17.28
N GLU A 7 20.80 24.73 17.27
CA GLU A 7 20.78 26.13 17.74
C GLU A 7 19.88 27.00 16.85
N ARG A 8 19.89 26.76 15.53
CA ARG A 8 19.03 27.44 14.56
C ARG A 8 17.54 27.13 14.75
N ILE A 9 17.19 25.92 15.21
CA ILE A 9 15.80 25.52 15.50
C ILE A 9 15.32 26.19 16.79
N GLN A 10 16.15 26.19 17.84
CA GLN A 10 15.83 26.85 19.12
C GLN A 10 15.61 28.36 18.98
N ALA A 11 16.43 29.05 18.17
CA ALA A 11 16.26 30.48 17.91
C ALA A 11 14.94 30.84 17.21
N ARG A 12 14.31 29.88 16.52
CA ARG A 12 13.07 30.09 15.77
C ARG A 12 11.79 29.81 16.58
N LYS A 13 11.90 29.46 17.88
CA LYS A 13 10.76 29.00 18.71
C LYS A 13 9.92 27.90 18.03
N VAL A 14 10.51 27.14 17.12
CA VAL A 14 9.83 26.00 16.49
C VAL A 14 9.93 24.86 17.50
N PRO A 15 8.81 24.25 17.92
CA PRO A 15 8.87 23.08 18.80
C PRO A 15 9.81 22.05 18.21
N LEU A 16 10.69 21.50 19.06
CA LEU A 16 11.58 20.41 18.68
C LEU A 16 10.73 19.30 18.08
N LEU A 17 11.10 18.83 16.89
CA LEU A 17 10.44 17.68 16.26
C LEU A 17 10.47 16.51 17.24
N THR A 18 9.37 15.77 17.30
CA THR A 18 9.24 14.56 18.13
C THR A 18 10.45 13.65 17.90
N ASP A 19 10.99 13.07 18.97
CA ASP A 19 12.05 12.06 18.85
C ASP A 19 11.48 10.81 18.15
N LEU A 20 11.84 10.64 16.88
CA LEU A 20 11.42 9.53 16.05
C LEU A 20 12.37 8.33 16.14
N SER A 21 13.43 8.38 16.95
CA SER A 21 14.43 7.30 17.06
C SER A 21 13.83 5.96 17.50
N ARG A 22 12.69 6.00 18.20
CA ARG A 22 11.94 4.83 18.68
C ARG A 22 10.82 4.38 17.74
N SER A 23 10.60 5.09 16.63
CA SER A 23 9.56 4.79 15.66
C SER A 23 10.16 4.15 14.41
N THR A 24 9.69 2.96 14.05
CA THR A 24 9.97 2.29 12.76
C THR A 24 9.61 3.18 11.56
N TYR A 25 8.51 3.93 11.66
CA TYR A 25 8.05 4.86 10.64
C TYR A 25 7.97 6.28 11.18
N ALA A 26 8.56 7.23 10.44
CA ALA A 26 8.53 8.65 10.75
C ALA A 26 7.15 9.28 10.54
N ASP A 27 6.36 8.75 9.60
CA ASP A 27 5.02 9.20 9.26
C ASP A 27 4.17 8.04 8.71
N TYR A 28 2.91 8.34 8.39
CA TYR A 28 1.96 7.40 7.80
C TYR A 28 2.27 7.06 6.33
N LEU A 29 3.10 7.83 5.64
CA LEU A 29 3.19 7.78 4.17
C LEU A 29 3.95 6.54 3.71
N LYS A 30 5.10 6.25 4.32
CA LYS A 30 5.88 5.03 4.01
C LYS A 30 5.06 3.74 4.22
N PRO A 31 4.45 3.48 5.40
CA PRO A 31 3.68 2.26 5.59
C PRO A 31 2.44 2.19 4.67
N MET A 32 1.81 3.32 4.36
CA MET A 32 0.67 3.37 3.44
C MET A 32 1.05 3.05 1.99
N VAL A 33 2.21 3.54 1.51
CA VAL A 33 2.74 3.22 0.17
C VAL A 33 3.07 1.74 0.07
N LEU A 34 3.81 1.22 1.06
CA LEU A 34 4.22 -0.19 1.09
C LEU A 34 3.02 -1.12 1.18
N LEU A 35 2.03 -0.84 2.03
CA LEU A 35 0.80 -1.63 2.08
C LEU A 35 0.08 -1.63 0.72
N SER A 36 0.02 -0.47 0.05
CA SER A 36 -0.58 -0.37 -1.29
C SER A 36 0.15 -1.22 -2.33
N LEU A 37 1.48 -1.30 -2.24
CA LEU A 37 2.31 -2.16 -3.10
C LEU A 37 2.15 -3.66 -2.80
N TYR A 38 1.96 -4.04 -1.53
CA TYR A 38 1.78 -5.45 -1.17
C TYR A 38 0.37 -5.99 -1.42
N THR A 39 -0.63 -5.12 -1.55
CA THR A 39 -2.05 -5.53 -1.60
C THR A 39 -2.77 -5.11 -2.87
N GLY A 40 -2.22 -4.16 -3.63
CA GLY A 40 -2.89 -3.58 -4.79
C GLY A 40 -4.22 -2.88 -4.46
N MET A 41 -4.47 -2.51 -3.20
CA MET A 41 -5.71 -1.84 -2.81
C MET A 41 -5.88 -0.49 -3.52
N ARG A 42 -7.13 -0.12 -3.81
CA ARG A 42 -7.45 1.22 -4.32
C ARG A 42 -7.20 2.23 -3.21
N ARG A 43 -6.81 3.46 -3.59
CA ARG A 43 -6.59 4.57 -2.65
C ARG A 43 -7.73 4.74 -1.62
N GLY A 44 -8.97 4.72 -2.10
CA GLY A 44 -10.14 4.85 -1.22
C GLY A 44 -10.30 3.66 -0.27
N GLU A 45 -9.93 2.45 -0.69
CA GLU A 45 -9.96 1.27 0.17
C GLU A 45 -8.91 1.40 1.28
N VAL A 46 -7.70 1.86 0.96
CA VAL A 46 -6.64 2.11 1.95
C VAL A 46 -7.06 3.18 2.96
N PHE A 47 -7.73 4.24 2.51
CA PHE A 47 -8.18 5.32 3.41
C PHE A 47 -9.34 4.93 4.32
N ASN A 48 -10.13 3.92 3.94
CA ASN A 48 -11.24 3.43 4.73
C ASN A 48 -10.89 2.17 5.54
N LEU A 49 -9.67 1.65 5.41
CA LEU A 49 -9.26 0.41 6.05
C LEU A 49 -9.28 0.57 7.58
N LYS A 50 -9.97 -0.33 8.27
CA LYS A 50 -10.02 -0.40 9.73
C LYS A 50 -9.14 -1.53 10.26
N TRP A 51 -8.69 -1.41 11.50
CA TRP A 51 -7.95 -2.51 12.15
C TRP A 51 -8.77 -3.79 12.25
N THR A 52 -10.10 -3.67 12.39
CA THR A 52 -11.03 -4.80 12.41
C THR A 52 -11.14 -5.55 11.08
N ASP A 53 -10.70 -4.94 9.97
CA ASP A 53 -10.67 -5.60 8.67
C ASP A 53 -9.45 -6.52 8.50
N ILE A 54 -8.50 -6.47 9.44
CA ILE A 54 -7.24 -7.22 9.40
C ILE A 54 -7.31 -8.36 10.41
N ASN A 55 -7.22 -9.60 9.92
CA ASN A 55 -7.03 -10.77 10.75
C ASN A 55 -5.54 -11.14 10.76
N PHE A 56 -4.85 -10.78 11.85
CA PHE A 56 -3.42 -11.03 12.01
C PHE A 56 -3.06 -12.50 12.21
N GLU A 57 -3.99 -13.35 12.66
CA GLU A 57 -3.76 -14.79 12.85
C GLU A 57 -3.87 -15.55 11.52
N ARG A 58 -4.87 -15.19 10.72
CA ARG A 58 -5.14 -15.79 9.40
C ARG A 58 -4.38 -15.12 8.26
N HIS A 59 -3.58 -14.09 8.57
CA HIS A 59 -2.82 -13.29 7.61
C HIS A 59 -3.72 -12.79 6.47
N LEU A 60 -4.87 -12.21 6.82
CA LEU A 60 -5.92 -11.87 5.86
C LEU A 60 -6.40 -10.43 6.05
N LEU A 61 -6.43 -9.66 4.98
CA LEU A 61 -7.04 -8.33 4.94
C LEU A 61 -8.35 -8.40 4.17
N THR A 62 -9.41 -7.84 4.75
CA THR A 62 -10.74 -7.78 4.11
C THR A 62 -11.01 -6.40 3.57
N VAL A 63 -11.28 -6.30 2.27
CA VAL A 63 -11.73 -5.05 1.65
C VAL A 63 -13.25 -5.07 1.59
N GLN A 64 -13.90 -4.28 2.44
CA GLN A 64 -15.36 -4.23 2.53
C GLN A 64 -16.01 -3.66 1.26
N GLY A 65 -17.05 -4.34 0.77
CA GLY A 65 -17.80 -3.93 -0.43
C GLY A 65 -18.55 -2.60 -0.27
N GLY A 66 -18.91 -2.20 0.95
CA GLY A 66 -19.71 -1.01 1.27
C GLY A 66 -19.10 0.34 0.88
N GLY A 67 -17.84 0.38 0.42
CA GLY A 67 -17.18 1.57 -0.12
C GLY A 67 -16.49 1.35 -1.48
N ALA A 68 -16.62 0.16 -2.07
CA ALA A 68 -16.00 -0.20 -3.34
C ALA A 68 -16.99 0.00 -4.49
N LYS A 69 -16.51 0.54 -5.62
CA LYS A 69 -17.31 0.79 -6.84
C LYS A 69 -18.03 -0.47 -7.41
N SER A 70 -17.66 -1.68 -6.94
CA SER A 70 -18.26 -2.95 -7.36
C SER A 70 -19.14 -3.63 -6.31
N GLY A 71 -19.26 -3.10 -5.09
CA GLY A 71 -20.09 -3.67 -4.01
C GLY A 71 -19.67 -5.03 -3.45
N LYS A 72 -18.58 -5.64 -3.95
CA LYS A 72 -18.14 -6.98 -3.54
C LYS A 72 -17.03 -6.91 -2.50
N THR A 73 -17.27 -7.53 -1.35
CA THR A 73 -16.21 -7.81 -0.37
C THR A 73 -15.20 -8.79 -0.98
N ARG A 74 -13.91 -8.53 -0.79
CA ARG A 74 -12.85 -9.45 -1.18
C ARG A 74 -11.81 -9.58 -0.07
N HIS A 75 -11.10 -10.70 -0.09
CA HIS A 75 -10.03 -10.97 0.86
C HIS A 75 -8.67 -10.96 0.14
N ILE A 76 -7.69 -10.32 0.76
CA ILE A 76 -6.33 -10.20 0.25
C ILE A 76 -5.42 -10.93 1.26
N PRO A 77 -4.81 -12.06 0.89
CA PRO A 77 -3.78 -12.69 1.72
C PRO A 77 -2.61 -11.73 1.93
N LEU A 78 -2.11 -11.67 3.16
CA LEU A 78 -0.95 -10.86 3.53
C LEU A 78 0.28 -11.75 3.52
N ASN A 79 1.30 -11.35 2.76
CA ASN A 79 2.63 -11.95 2.91
C ASN A 79 3.29 -11.47 4.21
N ASP A 80 4.40 -12.12 4.58
CA ASP A 80 5.09 -11.83 5.84
C ASP A 80 5.52 -10.36 5.97
N ASN A 81 5.94 -9.74 4.85
CA ASN A 81 6.34 -8.34 4.82
C ASN A 81 5.16 -7.39 5.09
N ALA A 82 3.99 -7.64 4.49
CA ALA A 82 2.80 -6.84 4.72
C ALA A 82 2.27 -7.02 6.15
N LEU A 83 2.33 -8.24 6.67
CA LEU A 83 1.94 -8.55 8.03
C LEU A 83 2.85 -7.84 9.05
N GLN A 84 4.17 -7.95 8.87
CA GLN A 84 5.12 -7.28 9.75
C GLN A 84 4.97 -5.77 9.70
N LEU A 85 4.81 -5.20 8.50
CA LEU A 85 4.52 -3.78 8.33
C LEU A 85 3.30 -3.34 9.13
N LEU A 86 2.20 -4.10 9.06
CA LEU A 86 0.97 -3.77 9.77
C LEU A 86 1.15 -3.88 11.29
N LYS A 87 1.90 -4.87 11.79
CA LYS A 87 2.23 -5.02 13.21
C LYS A 87 3.06 -3.84 13.72
N ASP A 88 4.13 -3.49 13.01
CA ASP A 88 5.00 -2.37 13.36
C ASP A 88 4.24 -1.05 13.35
N TRP A 89 3.37 -0.86 12.35
CA TRP A 89 2.54 0.34 12.25
C TRP A 89 1.50 0.40 13.38
N GLN A 90 0.83 -0.72 13.68
CA GLN A 90 -0.14 -0.79 14.77
C GLN A 90 0.49 -0.45 16.14
N ALA A 91 1.73 -0.88 16.38
CA ALA A 91 2.46 -0.57 17.61
C ALA A 91 2.74 0.93 17.81
N GLN A 92 2.77 1.71 16.72
CA GLN A 92 2.96 3.16 16.76
C GLN A 92 1.65 3.96 16.78
N CYS A 93 0.51 3.32 16.49
CA CYS A 93 -0.78 3.98 16.38
C CYS A 93 -1.49 4.08 17.74
N ASN A 94 -2.33 5.11 17.88
CA ASN A 94 -3.24 5.19 19.01
C ASN A 94 -4.32 4.11 18.88
N ARG A 95 -4.40 3.22 19.87
CA ARG A 95 -5.35 2.09 19.90
C ARG A 95 -6.83 2.53 19.96
N SER A 96 -7.13 3.78 20.31
CA SER A 96 -8.50 4.29 20.29
C SER A 96 -8.99 4.66 18.88
N ILE A 97 -8.12 4.66 17.87
CA ILE A 97 -8.46 4.98 16.49
C ILE A 97 -8.77 3.70 15.73
N GLU A 98 -9.97 3.62 15.14
CA GLU A 98 -10.40 2.45 14.36
C GLU A 98 -9.68 2.31 13.01
N LEU A 99 -9.36 3.43 12.37
CA LEU A 99 -8.74 3.49 11.05
C LEU A 99 -7.26 3.12 11.12
N VAL A 100 -6.78 2.37 10.13
CA VAL A 100 -5.36 2.02 10.01
C VAL A 100 -4.52 3.24 9.69
N PHE A 101 -5.04 4.14 8.86
CA PHE A 101 -4.36 5.39 8.51
C PHE A 101 -5.27 6.59 8.72
N THR A 102 -4.77 7.56 9.49
CA THR A 102 -5.44 8.83 9.74
C THR A 102 -4.52 10.00 9.47
N ASN A 103 -5.12 11.16 9.22
CA ASN A 103 -4.40 12.42 9.27
C ASN A 103 -3.96 12.74 10.71
N LYS A 104 -3.25 13.85 10.88
CA LYS A 104 -2.74 14.33 12.17
C LYS A 104 -3.84 14.56 13.24
N ASP A 105 -5.09 14.73 12.81
CA ASP A 105 -6.24 15.01 13.68
C ASP A 105 -7.01 13.72 14.01
N GLY A 106 -6.47 12.54 13.64
CA GLY A 106 -7.13 11.24 13.86
C GLY A 106 -8.30 10.97 12.91
N GLN A 107 -8.47 11.81 11.88
CA GLN A 107 -9.55 11.69 10.91
C GLN A 107 -9.10 10.96 9.64
N LYS A 108 -10.08 10.48 8.89
CA LYS A 108 -9.85 9.85 7.58
C LYS A 108 -9.15 10.81 6.61
N PHE A 109 -8.31 10.26 5.74
CA PHE A 109 -7.75 11.01 4.62
C PHE A 109 -8.80 11.29 3.54
N ASP A 110 -8.91 12.55 3.15
CA ASP A 110 -9.61 12.95 1.93
C ASP A 110 -8.66 12.99 0.72
N HIS A 111 -7.41 13.42 0.96
CA HIS A 111 -6.39 13.57 -0.06
C HIS A 111 -4.97 13.53 0.52
N ILE A 112 -4.04 12.95 -0.24
CA ILE A 112 -2.61 12.82 0.10
C ILE A 112 -1.70 13.48 -0.96
N LYS A 113 -2.28 14.30 -1.84
CA LYS A 113 -1.60 14.80 -3.06
C LYS A 113 -0.32 15.55 -2.74
N THR A 114 -0.31 16.40 -1.70
CA THR A 114 0.85 17.23 -1.36
C THR A 114 2.02 16.39 -0.87
N SER A 115 1.80 15.51 0.11
CA SER A 115 2.84 14.62 0.64
C SER A 115 3.35 13.66 -0.44
N TRP A 116 2.44 13.12 -1.27
CA TRP A 116 2.81 12.26 -2.39
C TRP A 116 3.67 12.97 -3.43
N LYS A 117 3.28 14.16 -3.90
CA LYS A 117 4.09 14.99 -4.81
C LYS A 117 5.46 15.32 -4.21
N GLY A 118 5.51 15.58 -2.90
CA GLY A 118 6.76 15.83 -2.19
C GLY A 118 7.72 14.64 -2.24
N VAL A 119 7.22 13.42 -2.03
CA VAL A 119 8.02 12.19 -2.14
C VAL A 119 8.49 11.96 -3.57
N LEU A 120 7.60 12.07 -4.56
CA LEU A 120 7.97 11.88 -5.97
C LEU A 120 9.04 12.87 -6.42
N LYS A 121 8.92 14.15 -6.00
CA LYS A 121 9.93 15.16 -6.31
C LYS A 121 11.30 14.80 -5.72
N LYS A 122 11.34 14.28 -4.49
CA LYS A 122 12.59 13.85 -3.85
C LYS A 122 13.17 12.58 -4.47
N ALA A 123 12.31 11.69 -4.96
CA ALA A 123 12.70 10.47 -5.65
C ALA A 123 12.97 10.66 -7.15
N GLU A 124 12.82 11.90 -7.66
CA GLU A 124 12.96 12.24 -9.09
C GLU A 124 12.02 11.46 -10.02
N ILE A 125 10.89 11.00 -9.51
CA ILE A 125 9.88 10.25 -10.26
C ILE A 125 8.86 11.24 -10.86
N ARG A 126 8.61 11.14 -12.16
CA ARG A 126 7.63 11.94 -12.91
C ARG A 126 6.40 11.11 -13.27
N ASP A 127 5.26 11.79 -13.42
CA ASP A 127 3.99 11.23 -13.91
C ASP A 127 3.46 9.98 -13.19
N PHE A 128 3.86 9.79 -11.93
CA PHE A 128 3.46 8.65 -11.12
C PHE A 128 2.39 9.04 -10.09
N ARG A 129 1.22 8.43 -10.17
CA ARG A 129 0.06 8.68 -9.30
C ARG A 129 -0.05 7.55 -8.30
N TRP A 130 -0.81 7.78 -7.23
CA TRP A 130 -1.05 6.74 -6.21
C TRP A 130 -1.63 5.45 -6.80
N HIS A 131 -2.50 5.56 -7.80
CA HIS A 131 -3.09 4.39 -8.44
C HIS A 131 -2.07 3.54 -9.20
N ASP A 132 -0.93 4.13 -9.57
CA ASP A 132 0.10 3.40 -10.29
C ASP A 132 0.82 2.39 -9.37
N LEU A 133 0.78 2.55 -8.03
CA LEU A 133 1.19 1.51 -7.07
C LEU A 133 0.40 0.21 -7.23
N ARG A 134 -0.90 0.32 -7.52
CA ARG A 134 -1.75 -0.85 -7.79
C ARG A 134 -1.43 -1.48 -9.14
N HIS A 135 -1.08 -0.67 -10.14
CA HIS A 135 -0.57 -1.17 -11.42
C HIS A 135 0.76 -1.92 -11.22
N THR A 136 1.64 -1.42 -10.34
CA THR A 136 2.89 -2.09 -9.97
C THR A 136 2.65 -3.44 -9.33
N PHE A 137 1.76 -3.53 -8.33
CA PHE A 137 1.38 -4.82 -7.72
C PHE A 137 0.91 -5.84 -8.76
N ALA A 138 0.00 -5.43 -9.65
CA ALA A 138 -0.52 -6.31 -10.69
C ALA A 138 0.57 -6.76 -11.67
N SER A 139 1.46 -5.83 -12.05
CA SER A 139 2.58 -6.10 -12.96
C SER A 139 3.54 -7.12 -12.35
N TRP A 140 3.93 -6.94 -11.08
CA TRP A 140 4.80 -7.88 -10.37
C TRP A 140 4.20 -9.28 -10.29
N LEU A 141 2.92 -9.42 -9.92
CA LEU A 141 2.31 -10.74 -9.87
C LEU A 141 2.33 -11.45 -11.24
N VAL A 142 2.03 -10.73 -12.33
CA VAL A 142 2.06 -11.33 -13.67
C VAL A 142 3.48 -11.69 -14.11
N MET A 143 4.47 -10.86 -13.77
CA MET A 143 5.89 -11.16 -14.01
C MET A 143 6.36 -12.41 -13.24
N GLU A 144 5.83 -12.63 -12.03
CA GLU A 144 6.02 -13.84 -11.23
C GLU A 144 5.13 -15.02 -11.70
N SER A 145 4.59 -14.95 -12.92
CA SER A 145 3.77 -16.00 -13.55
C SER A 145 2.46 -16.33 -12.82
N VAL A 146 1.94 -15.44 -11.98
CA VAL A 146 0.61 -15.60 -11.38
C VAL A 146 -0.45 -15.45 -12.47
N ASP A 147 -1.44 -16.33 -12.47
CA ASP A 147 -2.49 -16.34 -13.48
C ASP A 147 -3.37 -15.08 -13.42
N LEU A 148 -3.86 -14.65 -14.58
CA LEU A 148 -4.60 -13.41 -14.70
C LEU A 148 -5.95 -13.42 -13.95
N ASN A 149 -6.53 -14.60 -13.70
CA ASN A 149 -7.77 -14.68 -12.92
C ASN A 149 -7.49 -14.45 -11.42
N THR A 150 -6.43 -15.04 -10.87
CA THR A 150 -5.98 -14.74 -9.50
C THR A 150 -5.65 -13.25 -9.35
N VAL A 151 -4.93 -12.66 -10.30
CA VAL A 151 -4.64 -11.20 -10.28
C VAL A 151 -5.94 -10.38 -10.34
N ARG A 152 -6.92 -10.78 -11.18
CA ARG A 152 -8.24 -10.13 -11.28
C ARG A 152 -8.97 -10.14 -9.93
N GLU A 153 -8.95 -11.27 -9.24
CA GLU A 153 -9.62 -11.45 -7.94
C GLU A 153 -8.97 -10.62 -6.84
N LEU A 154 -7.64 -10.66 -6.71
CA LEU A 154 -6.88 -9.85 -5.74
C LEU A 154 -7.12 -8.34 -5.94
N LEU A 155 -7.13 -7.91 -7.20
CA LEU A 155 -7.45 -6.53 -7.57
C LEU A 155 -8.94 -6.21 -7.36
N GLY A 156 -9.84 -7.19 -7.38
CA GLY A 156 -11.28 -6.96 -7.38
C GLY A 156 -11.72 -6.22 -8.65
N HIS A 157 -11.26 -6.67 -9.81
CA HIS A 157 -11.79 -6.24 -11.11
C HIS A 157 -13.07 -7.02 -11.43
N SER A 158 -14.12 -6.32 -11.85
CA SER A 158 -15.39 -6.96 -12.24
C SER A 158 -15.22 -7.81 -13.50
N GLU A 159 -14.39 -7.34 -14.43
CA GLU A 159 -14.16 -7.96 -15.73
C GLU A 159 -12.69 -8.30 -15.93
N LEU A 160 -12.41 -9.44 -16.54
CA LEU A 160 -11.05 -9.88 -16.84
C LEU A 160 -10.33 -8.91 -17.80
N GLN A 161 -11.08 -8.23 -18.68
CA GLN A 161 -10.55 -7.23 -19.61
C GLN A 161 -9.73 -6.14 -18.91
N MET A 162 -10.12 -5.75 -17.69
CA MET A 162 -9.36 -4.76 -16.90
C MET A 162 -7.97 -5.27 -16.49
N THR A 163 -7.82 -6.59 -16.32
CA THR A 163 -6.56 -7.26 -15.96
C THR A 163 -5.73 -7.65 -17.18
N LEU A 164 -6.35 -7.86 -18.36
CA LEU A 164 -5.62 -8.21 -19.59
C LEU A 164 -4.56 -7.17 -19.99
N ARG A 165 -4.67 -5.92 -19.53
CA ARG A 165 -3.63 -4.91 -19.73
C ARG A 165 -2.25 -5.32 -19.22
N TYR A 166 -2.15 -6.26 -18.27
CA TYR A 166 -0.88 -6.76 -17.74
C TYR A 166 -0.41 -8.03 -18.43
N ALA A 167 -1.21 -8.66 -19.29
CA ALA A 167 -0.92 -9.97 -19.87
C ALA A 167 0.41 -10.00 -20.66
N HIS A 168 0.80 -8.87 -21.27
CA HIS A 168 2.06 -8.73 -22.01
C HIS A 168 3.31 -8.81 -21.11
N LEU A 169 3.16 -8.71 -19.79
CA LEU A 169 4.25 -8.84 -18.82
C LEU A 169 4.48 -10.29 -18.40
N ALA A 170 3.60 -11.21 -18.79
CA ALA A 170 3.75 -12.62 -18.45
C ALA A 170 5.00 -13.18 -19.13
N PRO A 171 5.84 -13.94 -18.40
CA PRO A 171 7.02 -14.54 -19.02
C PRO A 171 6.63 -15.46 -20.19
N GLU A 172 7.47 -15.50 -21.23
CA GLU A 172 7.25 -16.34 -22.39
C GLU A 172 7.45 -17.82 -22.04
N HIS A 173 6.36 -18.53 -21.78
CA HIS A 173 6.39 -19.96 -21.41
C HIS A 173 5.69 -20.88 -22.41
N LYS A 174 5.41 -20.41 -23.65
CA LYS A 174 4.63 -21.20 -24.63
C LYS A 174 5.21 -22.60 -24.85
N ALA A 175 6.53 -22.73 -25.01
CA ALA A 175 7.19 -24.02 -25.19
C ALA A 175 7.18 -24.90 -23.93
N GLN A 176 7.46 -24.31 -22.75
CA GLN A 176 7.41 -25.05 -21.47
C GLN A 176 5.98 -25.52 -21.14
N ALA A 177 4.96 -24.73 -21.44
CA ALA A 177 3.57 -25.08 -21.18
C ALA A 177 3.13 -26.31 -21.98
N VAL A 178 3.51 -26.37 -23.27
CA VAL A 178 3.26 -27.54 -24.11
C VAL A 178 4.09 -28.74 -23.63
N GLY A 179 5.35 -28.53 -23.25
CA GLY A 179 6.24 -29.59 -22.76
C GLY A 179 5.82 -30.24 -21.44
N ARG A 180 4.90 -29.64 -20.67
CA ARG A 180 4.32 -30.24 -19.45
C ARG A 180 3.24 -31.29 -19.75
N LEU A 181 2.76 -31.37 -20.99
CA LEU A 181 1.77 -32.36 -21.39
C LEU A 181 2.49 -33.71 -21.62
N SER A 182 2.39 -34.60 -20.63
CA SER A 182 2.78 -36.01 -20.76
C SER A 182 1.56 -36.88 -20.48
N PHE A 183 1.19 -37.72 -21.43
CA PHE A 183 0.17 -38.75 -21.29
C PHE A 183 0.82 -40.13 -21.35
#